data_AF-Q9ZL78-F1
#
_entry.id   AF-Q9ZL78-F1
#
_cell.length_a   1.000
_cell.length_b   1.000
_cell.length_c   1.000
_cell.angle_alpha   90.00
_cell.angle_beta   90.00
_cell.angle_gamma   90.00
#
_symmetry.space_group_name_H-M   'P 1'
#
loop_
_entity.id
_entity.type
_entity.pdbx_description
1 polymer ?
#
loop_
_entity_poly.entity_id
_entity_poly.type
_entity_poly.pdbx_seq_one_letter_code
_entity_poly.pdbx_strand_id
1 'polypeptide(L)'
;MEGLFVAPVLAILGAISADEMEKKRDDAKAYYSQVEVAVKKADVVIDNLQAVKKMADLFTRQITKFDALFFLLSQDAIATMKKHHYDTSRYNQKEKDQLCVTVSTLFSLSAFLKAPIMDKHQKLNKKAQKALNLMRDQMDSLENGNYSLDGIRFRQAQLKDLRDDKTS
;
A
#
# COMPACT_ATOMS: atom_id res chain seq x y z
N MET A 1 0.81 -43.46 -20.49
CA MET A 1 0.46 -42.12 -19.97
C MET A 1 -0.37 -41.46 -21.03
N GLU A 2 -1.67 -41.27 -20.79
CA GLU A 2 -2.56 -40.36 -21.53
C GLU A 2 -3.96 -40.58 -20.95
N GLY A 3 -4.47 -39.60 -20.20
CA GLY A 3 -5.73 -39.67 -19.46
C GLY A 3 -6.67 -38.54 -19.89
N LEU A 4 -6.98 -38.56 -21.18
CA LEU A 4 -8.18 -38.07 -21.88
C LEU A 4 -9.06 -37.02 -21.18
N PHE A 5 -8.95 -35.78 -21.68
CA PHE A 5 -10.03 -34.80 -21.77
C PHE A 5 -11.27 -35.47 -22.38
N VAL A 6 -12.35 -35.65 -21.62
CA VAL A 6 -13.67 -35.99 -22.18
C VAL A 6 -14.60 -34.83 -21.87
N ALA A 7 -14.58 -33.85 -22.76
CA ALA A 7 -15.74 -32.99 -22.97
C ALA A 7 -16.86 -33.89 -23.52
N PRO A 8 -18.04 -33.98 -22.88
CA PRO A 8 -19.17 -34.64 -23.50
C PRO A 8 -19.81 -33.65 -24.47
N VAL A 9 -19.31 -33.64 -25.71
CA VAL A 9 -20.02 -33.06 -26.85
C VAL A 9 -20.80 -34.19 -27.53
N LEU A 10 -22.13 -34.12 -27.38
CA LEU A 10 -23.20 -34.57 -28.28
C LEU A 10 -22.96 -35.83 -29.15
N ALA A 11 -23.68 -36.93 -28.82
CA ALA A 11 -24.65 -37.60 -29.71
C ALA A 11 -24.88 -39.08 -29.30
N ILE A 12 -26.01 -39.41 -28.64
CA ILE A 12 -26.80 -40.64 -28.88
C ILE A 12 -28.27 -40.32 -28.59
N LEU A 13 -29.11 -40.37 -29.63
CA LEU A 13 -30.56 -40.30 -29.54
C LEU A 13 -31.07 -41.69 -29.10
N GLY A 14 -31.31 -41.88 -27.79
CA GLY A 14 -31.89 -43.08 -27.19
C GLY A 14 -32.71 -42.69 -25.98
N ALA A 15 -33.83 -43.38 -25.71
CA ALA A 15 -34.87 -43.00 -24.75
C ALA A 15 -34.31 -42.62 -23.36
N ILE A 16 -34.13 -41.32 -23.12
CA ILE A 16 -33.77 -40.79 -21.80
C ILE A 16 -35.07 -40.77 -21.00
N SER A 17 -35.13 -41.50 -19.89
CA SER A 17 -36.30 -41.45 -19.00
C SER A 17 -36.44 -40.04 -18.40
N ALA A 18 -37.66 -39.66 -18.01
CA ALA A 18 -37.92 -38.37 -17.37
C ALA A 18 -36.99 -38.14 -16.15
N ASP A 19 -36.75 -39.19 -15.36
CA ASP A 19 -35.89 -39.16 -14.17
C ASP A 19 -34.42 -38.81 -14.51
N GLU A 20 -33.87 -39.31 -15.61
CA GLU A 20 -32.49 -39.01 -15.99
C GLU A 20 -32.35 -37.58 -16.55
N MET A 21 -33.37 -37.07 -17.23
CA MET A 21 -33.43 -35.65 -17.65
C MET A 21 -33.59 -34.71 -16.45
N GLU A 22 -34.40 -35.10 -15.46
CA GLU A 22 -34.60 -34.34 -14.22
C GLU A 22 -33.28 -34.23 -13.43
N LYS A 23 -32.56 -35.33 -13.29
CA LYS A 23 -31.23 -35.34 -12.65
C LYS A 23 -30.21 -34.43 -13.37
N LYS A 24 -30.11 -34.53 -14.70
CA LYS A 24 -29.21 -33.65 -15.49
C LYS A 24 -29.57 -32.17 -15.35
N ARG A 25 -30.87 -31.85 -15.25
CA ARG A 25 -31.34 -30.47 -15.02
C ARG A 25 -30.94 -29.97 -13.64
N ASP A 26 -31.10 -30.80 -12.61
CA ASP A 26 -30.79 -30.40 -11.24
C ASP A 26 -29.28 -30.28 -11.01
N ASP A 27 -28.48 -31.16 -11.60
CA ASP A 27 -27.02 -31.03 -11.63
C ASP A 27 -26.60 -29.71 -12.32
N ALA A 28 -27.19 -29.40 -13.48
CA ALA A 28 -26.92 -28.14 -14.19
C ALA A 28 -27.29 -26.90 -13.37
N LYS A 29 -28.43 -26.91 -12.65
CA LYS A 29 -28.79 -25.84 -11.72
C LYS A 29 -27.77 -25.72 -10.58
N ALA A 30 -27.35 -26.84 -10.00
CA ALA A 30 -26.37 -26.85 -8.92
C ALA A 30 -25.02 -26.28 -9.38
N TYR A 31 -24.55 -26.64 -10.58
CA TYR A 31 -23.35 -26.04 -11.18
C TYR A 31 -23.53 -24.54 -11.43
N TYR A 32 -24.68 -24.12 -12.00
CA TYR A 32 -24.97 -22.70 -12.22
C TYR A 32 -24.94 -21.91 -10.90
N SER A 33 -25.57 -22.41 -9.84
CA SER A 33 -25.53 -21.78 -8.52
C SER A 33 -24.12 -21.70 -7.93
N GLN A 34 -23.28 -22.72 -8.12
CA GLN A 34 -21.88 -22.69 -7.71
C GLN A 34 -21.07 -21.64 -8.49
N VAL A 35 -21.26 -21.56 -9.80
CA VAL A 35 -20.62 -20.56 -10.66
C VAL A 35 -21.04 -19.16 -10.26
N GLU A 36 -22.33 -18.92 -10.01
CA GLU A 36 -22.85 -17.62 -9.58
C GLU A 36 -22.21 -17.16 -8.26
N VAL A 37 -22.09 -18.06 -7.28
CA VAL A 37 -21.40 -17.78 -6.00
C VAL A 37 -19.93 -17.50 -6.21
N ALA A 38 -19.26 -18.24 -7.11
CA ALA A 38 -17.84 -18.03 -7.42
C ALA A 38 -17.60 -16.66 -8.09
N VAL A 39 -18.45 -16.27 -9.04
CA VAL A 39 -18.39 -14.95 -9.72
C VAL A 39 -18.55 -13.83 -8.70
N LYS A 40 -19.56 -13.89 -7.84
CA LYS A 40 -19.77 -12.88 -6.78
C LYS A 40 -18.56 -12.75 -5.84
N LYS A 41 -17.90 -13.86 -5.50
CA LYS A 41 -16.67 -13.84 -4.70
C LYS A 41 -15.51 -13.20 -5.47
N ALA A 42 -15.38 -13.50 -6.76
CA ALA A 42 -14.34 -12.92 -7.62
C ALA A 42 -14.51 -11.41 -7.76
N ASP A 43 -15.74 -10.91 -7.95
CA ASP A 43 -16.03 -9.47 -8.02
C ASP A 43 -15.57 -8.73 -6.75
N VAL A 44 -15.87 -9.28 -5.56
CA VAL A 44 -15.40 -8.70 -4.29
C VAL A 44 -13.88 -8.69 -4.18
N VAL A 45 -13.18 -9.70 -4.69
CA VAL A 45 -11.71 -9.72 -4.72
C VAL A 45 -11.17 -8.65 -5.66
N ILE A 46 -11.76 -8.51 -6.85
CA ILE A 46 -11.39 -7.49 -7.84
C ILE A 46 -11.53 -6.09 -7.23
N ASP A 47 -12.64 -5.81 -6.57
CA ASP A 47 -12.88 -4.50 -5.92
C ASP A 47 -11.82 -4.19 -4.86
N ASN A 48 -11.47 -5.16 -4.02
CA ASN A 48 -10.42 -5.01 -3.01
C ASN A 48 -9.05 -4.74 -3.64
N LEU A 49 -8.68 -5.48 -4.69
CA LEU A 49 -7.42 -5.29 -5.41
C LEU A 49 -7.37 -3.91 -6.08
N GLN A 50 -8.48 -3.43 -6.64
CA GLN A 50 -8.58 -2.09 -7.20
C GLN A 50 -8.38 -1.00 -6.13
N ALA A 51 -8.95 -1.18 -4.93
CA ALA A 51 -8.76 -0.26 -3.82
C ALA A 51 -7.29 -0.23 -3.34
N VAL A 52 -6.64 -1.39 -3.23
CA VAL A 52 -5.21 -1.51 -2.91
C VAL A 52 -4.35 -0.83 -3.96
N LYS A 53 -4.62 -1.06 -5.25
CA LYS A 53 -3.92 -0.40 -6.36
C LYS A 53 -4.01 1.13 -6.25
N LYS A 54 -5.23 1.67 -6.06
CA LYS A 54 -5.43 3.12 -5.88
C LYS A 54 -4.62 3.68 -4.71
N MET A 55 -4.54 2.96 -3.60
CA MET A 55 -3.73 3.38 -2.45
C MET A 55 -2.22 3.34 -2.78
N ALA A 56 -1.75 2.29 -3.47
CA ALA A 56 -0.36 2.19 -3.90
C ALA A 56 0.05 3.32 -4.86
N ASP A 57 -0.85 3.73 -5.76
CA ASP A 57 -0.64 4.88 -6.65
C ASP A 57 -0.50 6.19 -5.85
N LEU A 58 -1.31 6.37 -4.79
CA LEU A 58 -1.21 7.53 -3.90
C LEU A 58 0.09 7.53 -3.08
N PHE A 59 0.52 6.37 -2.58
CA PHE A 59 1.81 6.22 -1.92
C PHE A 59 2.96 6.59 -2.85
N THR A 60 2.95 6.06 -4.08
CA THR A 60 3.94 6.39 -5.12
C THR A 60 4.02 7.89 -5.34
N ARG A 61 2.88 8.58 -5.49
CA ARG A 61 2.86 10.05 -5.63
C ARG A 61 3.49 10.79 -4.46
N GLN A 62 3.25 10.34 -3.22
CA GLN A 62 3.87 10.96 -2.04
C GLN A 62 5.37 10.68 -1.96
N ILE A 63 5.83 9.49 -2.37
CA ILE A 63 7.26 9.16 -2.47
C ILE A 63 7.95 10.07 -3.49
N THR A 64 7.32 10.31 -4.65
CA THR A 64 7.86 11.25 -5.65
C THR A 64 7.93 12.68 -5.13
N LYS A 65 6.88 13.16 -4.43
CA LYS A 65 6.90 14.50 -3.82
C LYS A 65 8.00 14.60 -2.75
N PHE A 66 8.16 13.56 -1.93
CA PHE A 66 9.24 13.47 -0.96
C PHE A 66 10.61 13.57 -1.62
N ASP A 67 10.86 12.81 -2.68
CA ASP A 67 12.16 12.78 -3.36
C ASP A 67 12.62 14.19 -3.77
N ALA A 68 11.72 14.94 -4.41
CA ALA A 68 12.00 16.32 -4.82
C ALA A 68 12.29 17.26 -3.64
N LEU A 69 11.49 17.21 -2.58
CA LEU A 69 11.66 18.07 -1.40
C LEU A 69 12.90 17.68 -0.58
N PHE A 70 13.13 16.38 -0.43
CA PHE A 70 14.27 15.84 0.32
C PHE A 70 15.59 16.13 -0.39
N PHE A 71 15.61 16.16 -1.73
CA PHE A 71 16.77 16.57 -2.50
C PHE A 71 17.23 17.99 -2.12
N LEU A 72 16.31 18.94 -1.98
CA LEU A 72 16.63 20.31 -1.55
C LEU A 72 17.18 20.35 -0.12
N LEU A 73 16.48 19.72 0.84
CA LEU A 73 16.94 19.62 2.23
C LEU A 73 18.32 18.97 2.36
N SER A 74 18.62 17.99 1.51
CA SER A 74 19.90 17.29 1.48
C SER A 74 21.01 18.20 0.96
N GLN A 75 20.75 19.01 -0.07
CA GLN A 75 21.72 19.98 -0.56
C GLN A 75 22.06 21.02 0.50
N ASP A 76 21.07 21.57 1.20
CA ASP A 76 21.31 22.57 2.25
C ASP A 76 22.10 21.97 3.43
N ALA A 77 21.78 20.72 3.81
CA ALA A 77 22.53 19.97 4.81
C ALA A 77 23.99 19.75 4.40
N ILE A 78 24.24 19.34 3.16
CA ILE A 78 25.59 19.12 2.62
C ILE A 78 26.36 20.45 2.56
N ALA A 79 25.73 21.54 2.15
CA ALA A 79 26.35 22.86 2.11
C ALA A 79 26.79 23.30 3.51
N THR A 80 25.93 23.10 4.52
CA THR A 80 26.25 23.36 5.93
C THR A 80 27.43 22.53 6.42
N MET A 81 27.44 21.23 6.11
CA MET A 81 28.54 20.35 6.46
C MET A 81 29.86 20.80 5.83
N LYS A 82 29.85 21.14 4.53
CA LYS A 82 31.03 21.60 3.80
C LYS A 82 31.57 22.93 4.33
N LYS A 83 30.68 23.88 4.67
CA LYS A 83 31.04 25.21 5.22
C LYS A 83 31.98 25.12 6.43
N HIS A 84 31.79 24.09 7.26
CA HIS A 84 32.55 23.87 8.48
C HIS A 84 33.53 22.70 8.37
N HIS A 85 33.87 22.26 7.16
CA HIS A 85 34.74 21.10 6.91
C HIS A 85 34.32 19.85 7.69
N TYR A 86 33.01 19.62 7.83
CA TYR A 86 32.40 18.52 8.57
C TYR A 86 32.68 18.51 10.09
N ASP A 87 33.25 19.59 10.65
CA ASP A 87 33.46 19.74 12.09
C ASP A 87 32.16 20.17 12.79
N THR A 88 31.46 19.20 13.36
CA THR A 88 30.15 19.39 14.01
C THR A 88 30.19 20.26 15.27
N SER A 89 31.37 20.44 15.88
CA SER A 89 31.54 21.30 17.06
C SER A 89 31.29 22.78 16.74
N ARG A 90 31.46 23.17 15.47
CA ARG A 90 31.31 24.55 14.98
C ARG A 90 29.88 24.91 14.59
N TYR A 91 28.97 23.94 14.61
CA TYR A 91 27.60 24.18 14.14
C TYR A 91 26.83 24.96 15.19
N ASN A 92 26.20 26.05 14.74
CA ASN A 92 25.24 26.76 15.59
C ASN A 92 23.93 25.94 15.72
N GLN A 93 23.03 26.40 16.60
CA GLN A 93 21.78 25.66 16.85
C GLN A 93 20.91 25.53 15.58
N LYS A 94 20.82 26.58 14.76
CA LYS A 94 20.06 26.57 13.51
C LYS A 94 20.58 25.53 12.52
N GLU A 95 21.90 25.44 12.36
CA GLU A 95 22.56 24.45 11.50
C GLU A 95 22.32 23.02 12.01
N LYS A 96 22.35 22.82 13.34
CA LYS A 96 22.00 21.53 13.96
C LYS A 96 20.53 21.17 13.75
N ASP A 97 19.62 22.13 13.92
CA ASP A 97 18.18 21.92 13.73
C ASP A 97 17.87 21.56 12.28
N GLN A 98 18.49 22.25 11.33
CA GLN A 98 18.36 21.97 9.90
C GLN A 98 18.81 20.54 9.57
N LEU A 99 19.97 20.11 10.06
CA LEU A 99 20.44 18.73 9.90
C LEU A 99 19.46 17.73 10.52
N CYS A 100 18.90 18.07 11.68
CA CYS A 100 17.92 17.24 12.36
C CYS A 100 16.61 17.13 11.58
N VAL A 101 16.16 18.22 10.94
CA VAL A 101 15.01 18.23 10.03
C VAL A 101 15.25 17.28 8.86
N THR A 102 16.41 17.37 8.20
CA THR A 102 16.76 16.48 7.08
C THR A 102 16.73 15.00 7.53
N VAL A 103 17.39 14.68 8.64
CA VAL A 103 17.43 13.31 9.17
C VAL A 103 16.04 12.81 9.59
N SER A 104 15.25 13.62 10.30
CA SER A 104 13.91 13.24 10.76
C SER A 104 12.94 13.06 9.59
N THR A 105 13.09 13.87 8.55
CA THR A 105 12.33 13.75 7.29
C THR A 105 12.63 12.42 6.61
N LEU A 106 13.91 12.03 6.51
CA LEU A 106 14.31 10.71 5.99
C LEU A 106 13.72 9.55 6.81
N PHE A 107 13.77 9.64 8.14
CA PHE A 107 13.16 8.62 8.99
C PHE A 107 11.64 8.56 8.86
N SER A 108 10.99 9.68 8.56
CA SER A 108 9.54 9.70 8.29
C SER A 108 9.21 8.91 7.02
N LEU A 109 9.99 9.08 5.95
CA LEU A 109 9.87 8.23 4.77
C LEU A 109 10.08 6.75 5.13
N SER A 110 11.12 6.42 5.88
CA SER A 110 11.37 5.03 6.30
C SER A 110 10.19 4.42 7.06
N ALA A 111 9.54 5.19 7.94
CA ALA A 111 8.36 4.76 8.67
C ALA A 111 7.13 4.63 7.74
N PHE A 112 6.93 5.60 6.85
CA PHE A 112 5.85 5.60 5.85
C PHE A 112 5.92 4.37 4.93
N LEU A 113 7.11 4.03 4.43
CA LEU A 113 7.33 2.85 3.57
C LEU A 113 7.09 1.52 4.31
N LYS A 114 7.12 1.51 5.65
CA LYS A 114 6.82 0.34 6.48
C LYS A 114 5.35 0.23 6.87
N ALA A 115 4.52 1.23 6.55
CA ALA A 115 3.09 1.17 6.82
C ALA A 115 2.42 0.14 5.89
N PRO A 116 1.65 -0.81 6.42
CA PRO A 116 1.02 -1.85 5.62
C PRO A 116 -0.11 -1.26 4.76
N ILE A 117 -0.05 -1.49 3.44
CA ILE A 117 -1.14 -1.13 2.53
C ILE A 117 -2.31 -2.13 2.63
N MET A 118 -2.00 -3.41 2.85
CA MET A 118 -2.98 -4.48 3.02
C MET A 118 -3.03 -5.00 4.45
N ASP A 119 -4.17 -5.51 4.88
CA ASP A 119 -4.33 -6.23 6.13
C ASP A 119 -4.05 -7.74 5.98
N LYS A 120 -4.17 -8.49 7.08
CA LYS A 120 -3.98 -9.95 7.09
C LYS A 120 -4.96 -10.73 6.20
N HIS A 121 -6.03 -10.09 5.75
CA HIS A 121 -7.05 -10.65 4.86
C HIS A 121 -6.91 -10.12 3.42
N GLN A 122 -5.78 -9.50 3.07
CA GLN A 122 -5.50 -8.93 1.75
C GLN A 122 -6.48 -7.81 1.35
N LYS A 123 -7.12 -7.16 2.33
CA LYS A 123 -7.98 -5.99 2.11
C LYS A 123 -7.20 -4.71 2.37
N LEU A 124 -7.67 -3.59 1.83
CA LEU A 124 -7.07 -2.28 2.10
C LEU A 124 -7.05 -1.98 3.61
N ASN A 125 -5.86 -1.69 4.13
CA ASN A 125 -5.66 -1.42 5.55
C ASN A 125 -5.99 0.04 5.90
N LYS A 126 -6.75 0.26 6.98
CA LYS A 126 -7.03 1.61 7.49
C LYS A 126 -5.76 2.37 7.89
N LYS A 127 -4.72 1.66 8.33
CA LYS A 127 -3.40 2.24 8.64
C LYS A 127 -2.76 2.89 7.42
N ALA A 128 -2.98 2.35 6.22
CA ALA A 128 -2.47 2.91 4.97
C ALA A 128 -2.98 4.32 4.73
N GLN A 129 -4.28 4.56 4.96
CA GLN A 129 -4.89 5.88 4.78
C GLN A 129 -4.37 6.88 5.82
N LYS A 130 -4.19 6.46 7.08
CA LYS A 130 -3.60 7.32 8.11
C LYS A 130 -2.15 7.68 7.78
N ALA A 131 -1.35 6.70 7.34
CA ALA A 131 0.03 6.93 6.91
C ALA A 131 0.10 7.90 5.73
N LEU A 132 -0.80 7.75 4.74
CA LEU A 132 -0.89 8.66 3.58
C LEU A 132 -1.16 10.10 4.01
N ASN A 133 -2.12 10.31 4.91
CA ASN A 133 -2.46 11.66 5.39
C ASN A 133 -1.28 12.28 6.15
N LEU A 134 -0.64 11.52 7.05
CA LEU A 134 0.54 12.01 7.79
C LEU A 134 1.67 12.42 6.85
N MET A 135 1.92 11.62 5.80
CA MET A 135 2.94 11.92 4.81
C MET A 135 2.57 13.15 3.99
N ARG A 136 1.32 13.28 3.55
CA ARG A 136 0.83 14.46 2.83
C ARG A 136 1.00 15.73 3.65
N ASP A 137 0.52 15.73 4.90
CA ASP A 137 0.63 16.89 5.79
C ASP A 137 2.09 17.29 6.01
N GLN A 138 2.99 16.30 6.11
CA GLN A 138 4.42 16.57 6.23
C GLN A 138 5.00 17.17 4.95
N MET A 139 4.67 16.63 3.78
CA MET A 139 5.17 17.16 2.50
C MET A 139 4.62 18.57 2.23
N ASP A 140 3.36 18.83 2.57
CA ASP A 140 2.74 20.14 2.43
C ASP A 140 3.36 21.16 3.40
N SER A 141 3.71 20.74 4.63
CA SER A 141 4.45 21.58 5.57
C SER A 141 5.85 21.94 5.03
N LEU A 142 6.55 20.96 4.46
CA LEU A 142 7.89 21.15 3.87
C LEU A 142 7.86 22.05 2.64
N GLU A 143 6.94 21.81 1.72
CA GLU A 143 6.75 22.59 0.49
C GLU A 143 6.44 24.05 0.77
N ASN A 144 5.62 24.34 1.77
CA ASN A 144 5.26 25.70 2.15
C ASN A 144 6.29 26.38 3.08
N GLY A 145 7.37 25.68 3.45
CA GLY A 145 8.34 26.18 4.44
C GLY A 145 7.78 26.35 5.87
N ASN A 146 6.55 25.89 6.11
CA ASN A 146 5.87 25.98 7.40
C ASN A 146 6.01 24.68 8.19
N TYR A 147 7.26 24.32 8.52
CA TYR A 147 7.58 23.13 9.28
C TYR A 147 8.44 23.46 10.50
N SER A 148 8.34 22.60 11.51
CA SER A 148 9.21 22.62 12.67
C SER A 148 9.78 21.22 12.90
N LEU A 149 10.92 21.14 13.57
CA LEU A 149 11.53 19.87 13.95
C LEU A 149 10.57 19.02 14.79
N ASP A 150 9.87 19.64 15.74
CA ASP A 150 8.91 18.96 16.59
C ASP A 150 7.71 18.44 15.81
N GLY A 151 7.19 19.21 14.86
CA GLY A 151 6.09 18.78 13.98
C GLY A 151 6.47 17.58 13.11
N ILE A 152 7.70 17.57 12.57
CA ILE A 152 8.23 16.43 11.81
C ILE A 152 8.39 15.20 12.72
N ARG A 153 9.01 15.36 13.89
CA ARG A 153 9.20 14.25 14.85
C ARG A 153 7.88 13.68 15.36
N PHE A 154 6.88 14.53 15.57
CA PHE A 154 5.54 14.11 15.97
C PHE A 154 4.89 13.21 14.91
N ARG A 155 4.91 13.62 13.64
CA ARG A 155 4.39 12.79 12.54
C ARG A 155 5.22 11.54 12.31
N GLN A 156 6.54 11.63 12.44
CA GLN A 156 7.44 10.47 12.39
C GLN A 156 7.08 9.42 13.45
N ALA A 157 6.80 9.84 14.69
CA ALA A 157 6.39 8.94 15.77
C ALA A 157 5.07 8.26 15.42
N GLN A 158 4.07 9.02 14.97
CA GLN A 158 2.79 8.44 14.53
C GLN A 158 2.95 7.46 13.37
N LEU A 159 3.83 7.72 12.41
CA LEU A 159 4.12 6.78 11.32
C LEU A 159 4.76 5.48 11.84
N LYS A 160 5.64 5.58 12.85
CA LYS A 160 6.24 4.39 13.49
C LYS A 160 5.19 3.55 14.20
N ASP A 161 4.21 4.18 14.85
CA ASP A 161 3.11 3.48 15.54
C ASP A 161 2.15 2.78 14.55
N LEU A 162 2.18 3.16 13.27
CA LEU A 162 1.41 2.50 12.21
C LEU A 162 2.10 1.29 11.61
N ARG A 163 3.35 1.02 11.97
CA ARG A 163 3.99 -0.23 11.62
C ARG A 163 3.18 -1.39 12.20
N ASP A 164 3.12 -2.51 11.50
CA ASP A 164 2.55 -3.71 12.11
C ASP A 164 3.47 -4.21 13.21
N ASP A 165 2.93 -4.26 14.43
CA ASP A 165 3.48 -5.02 15.54
C ASP A 165 3.45 -6.50 15.16
N LYS A 166 4.53 -6.99 14.55
CA LYS A 166 4.83 -8.41 14.67
C LYS A 166 5.31 -8.65 16.10
N THR A 167 4.39 -8.97 17.00
CA THR A 167 4.54 -9.96 18.07
C THR A 167 3.20 -10.17 18.80
N SER A 168 2.36 -11.06 18.26
CA SER A 168 1.50 -11.99 19.01
C SER A 168 1.11 -13.12 18.08
#